data_AF-A0A5J5JVG5-F1
#
_entry.id   AF-A0A5J5JVG5-F1
#
_cell.length_a   1.000
_cell.length_b   1.000
_cell.length_c   1.000
_cell.angle_alpha   90.00
_cell.angle_beta   90.00
_cell.angle_gamma   90.00
#
_symmetry.space_group_name_H-M   'P 1'
#
loop_
_entity.id
_entity.type
_entity.pdbx_description
1 polymer ?
#
loop_
_entity_poly.entity_id
_entity_poly.type
_entity_poly.pdbx_seq_one_letter_code
_entity_poly.pdbx_strand_id
1 'polypeptide(L)'
;MLPGGVDEYLERRASGTALSARAAAAPAAVPAEQRQGADGQAGDQAVTGGLSAKELRDLRKELNRLERQLDKLGEREARLHADMAGAAGDFTRLAALDAELREVGAQKETVELEWMELAERLEGQ
;
A
#
# COMPACT_ATOMS: atom_id res chain seq x y z
N MET A 1 -4.50 -18.90 8.27
CA MET A 1 -3.86 -17.94 7.34
C MET A 1 -4.87 -17.64 6.25
N LEU A 2 -5.33 -16.39 6.16
CA LEU A 2 -6.26 -15.98 5.13
C LEU A 2 -5.51 -15.97 3.79
N PRO A 3 -6.01 -16.66 2.74
CA PRO A 3 -5.38 -16.63 1.44
C PRO A 3 -5.75 -15.31 0.77
N GLY A 4 -4.79 -14.38 0.64
CA GLY A 4 -5.05 -13.17 -0.14
C GLY A 4 -4.11 -11.98 0.05
N GLY A 5 -3.71 -11.66 1.28
CA GLY A 5 -2.84 -10.50 1.57
C GLY A 5 -3.29 -9.19 0.89
N VAL A 6 -2.32 -8.33 0.56
CA VAL A 6 -2.55 -7.11 -0.25
C VAL A 6 -3.06 -7.45 -1.65
N ASP A 7 -2.68 -8.60 -2.22
CA ASP A 7 -3.09 -9.01 -3.56
C ASP A 7 -4.61 -9.16 -3.69
N GLU A 8 -5.28 -9.77 -2.71
CA GLU A 8 -6.73 -9.92 -2.70
C GLU A 8 -7.43 -8.57 -2.54
N TYR A 9 -6.87 -7.67 -1.73
CA TYR A 9 -7.42 -6.31 -1.64
C TYR A 9 -7.24 -5.57 -2.97
N LEU A 10 -6.07 -5.67 -3.61
CA LEU A 10 -5.82 -5.06 -4.92
C LEU A 10 -6.75 -5.62 -5.99
N GLU A 11 -6.97 -6.93 -5.99
CA GLU A 11 -7.91 -7.62 -6.87
C GLU A 11 -9.35 -7.15 -6.60
N ARG A 12 -9.76 -7.06 -5.34
CA ARG A 12 -11.09 -6.55 -4.92
C ARG A 12 -11.33 -5.09 -5.33
N ARG A 13 -10.29 -4.26 -5.30
CA ARG A 13 -10.32 -2.89 -5.81
C ARG A 13 -10.38 -2.85 -7.34
N ALA A 14 -9.62 -3.71 -8.02
CA ALA A 14 -9.63 -3.81 -9.48
C ALA A 14 -10.96 -4.37 -10.02
N SER A 15 -11.60 -5.28 -9.29
CA SER A 15 -12.89 -5.87 -9.63
C SER A 15 -14.08 -4.97 -9.29
N GLY A 16 -13.85 -3.82 -8.64
CA GLY A 16 -14.91 -2.91 -8.19
C GLY A 16 -15.80 -3.49 -7.08
N THR A 17 -15.38 -4.60 -6.46
CA THR A 17 -16.12 -5.29 -5.41
C THR A 17 -15.84 -4.69 -4.02
N ALA A 18 -14.73 -3.96 -3.87
CA ALA A 18 -14.57 -2.96 -2.81
C ALA A 18 -15.52 -1.82 -3.17
N LEU A 19 -16.63 -1.71 -2.42
CA LEU A 19 -17.73 -0.82 -2.74
C LEU A 19 -17.23 0.57 -3.12
N SER A 20 -17.46 0.93 -4.38
CA SER A 20 -17.36 2.28 -4.89
C SER A 20 -18.29 3.20 -4.11
N ALA A 21 -17.80 3.84 -3.06
CA ALA A 21 -18.46 4.95 -2.38
C ALA A 21 -17.89 6.30 -2.85
N ARG A 22 -17.52 6.43 -4.13
CA ARG A 22 -17.41 7.77 -4.72
C ARG A 22 -17.71 7.76 -6.21
N ALA A 23 -18.98 8.02 -6.47
CA ALA A 23 -19.47 8.89 -7.53
C ALA A 23 -18.69 8.86 -8.85
N ALA A 24 -19.31 8.22 -9.83
CA ALA A 24 -19.22 8.64 -11.22
C ALA A 24 -19.40 10.17 -11.32
N ALA A 25 -18.30 10.90 -11.34
CA ALA A 25 -18.23 12.29 -11.75
C ALA A 25 -17.23 12.39 -12.89
N ALA A 26 -17.65 11.90 -14.05
CA ALA A 26 -17.24 12.43 -15.35
C ALA A 26 -18.54 12.88 -16.03
N PRO A 27 -18.55 14.06 -16.67
CA PRO A 27 -17.87 14.15 -17.96
C PRO A 27 -16.84 15.29 -18.05
N ALA A 28 -15.90 15.07 -18.95
CA ALA A 28 -14.88 15.99 -19.39
C ALA A 28 -15.48 17.25 -20.04
N ALA A 29 -14.94 18.41 -19.68
CA ALA A 29 -14.79 19.57 -20.56
C ALA A 29 -13.53 20.34 -20.13
N VAL A 30 -12.72 20.71 -21.12
CA VAL A 30 -11.36 21.29 -21.02
C VAL A 30 -11.41 22.85 -20.93
N PRO A 31 -10.30 23.62 -21.00
CA PRO A 31 -9.72 24.35 -19.86
C PRO A 31 -9.64 25.89 -20.06
N ALA A 32 -9.64 26.71 -18.99
CA ALA A 32 -9.13 28.09 -19.06
C ALA A 32 -8.90 28.73 -17.67
N GLU A 33 -7.62 28.96 -17.36
CA GLU A 33 -7.03 30.24 -16.94
C GLU A 33 -7.73 31.16 -15.92
N GLN A 34 -7.18 31.24 -14.69
CA GLN A 34 -6.93 32.49 -13.93
C GLN A 34 -6.22 32.15 -12.61
N ARG A 35 -4.90 32.34 -12.50
CA ARG A 35 -4.17 33.52 -11.99
C ARG A 35 -4.51 33.93 -10.54
N GLN A 36 -3.44 33.91 -9.73
CA GLN A 36 -3.15 34.72 -8.53
C GLN A 36 -3.95 34.35 -7.28
N GLY A 37 -3.39 34.26 -6.07
CA GLY A 37 -2.06 34.54 -5.53
C GLY A 37 -2.18 34.56 -3.99
N ALA A 38 -1.05 34.31 -3.33
CA ALA A 38 -0.68 34.67 -1.95
C ALA A 38 -1.64 34.36 -0.76
N ASP A 39 -1.06 33.61 0.19
CA ASP A 39 -1.16 33.75 1.65
C ASP A 39 -2.46 34.30 2.26
N GLY A 40 -3.16 33.41 2.97
CA GLY A 40 -4.20 33.86 3.88
C GLY A 40 -5.01 32.74 4.51
N GLN A 41 -4.78 32.55 5.80
CA GLN A 41 -5.72 32.03 6.80
C GLN A 41 -6.06 30.53 6.77
N ALA A 42 -5.61 29.90 7.86
CA ALA A 42 -6.38 28.92 8.61
C ALA A 42 -7.88 29.19 8.51
N GLY A 43 -8.57 28.29 7.81
CA GLY A 43 -10.02 28.24 7.69
C GLY A 43 -10.42 26.80 7.87
N ASP A 44 -10.71 26.47 9.12
CA ASP A 44 -11.50 25.33 9.55
C ASP A 44 -12.63 25.02 8.58
N GLN A 45 -12.50 23.91 7.84
CA GLN A 45 -13.59 23.25 7.13
C GLN A 45 -13.62 21.77 7.50
N ALA A 46 -13.22 21.43 8.73
CA ALA A 46 -13.54 20.14 9.33
C ALA A 46 -15.01 20.12 9.76
N VAL A 47 -15.93 20.31 8.80
CA VAL A 47 -17.37 20.20 9.05
C VAL A 47 -18.02 19.49 7.87
N THR A 48 -17.59 18.25 7.61
CA THR A 48 -18.43 17.10 7.21
C THR A 48 -17.56 15.82 7.27
N GLY A 49 -17.43 15.19 8.42
CA GLY A 49 -17.17 13.74 8.59
C GLY A 49 -16.02 13.03 7.85
N GLY A 50 -15.10 13.70 7.17
CA GLY A 50 -14.06 13.07 6.34
C GLY A 50 -12.70 13.76 6.40
N LEU A 51 -11.65 13.03 5.97
CA LEU A 51 -10.26 13.45 5.89
C LEU A 51 -10.11 14.67 4.97
N SER A 52 -9.21 15.57 5.39
CA SER A 52 -8.80 16.68 4.54
C SER A 52 -8.07 16.20 3.28
N ALA A 53 -8.06 17.05 2.25
CA ALA A 53 -7.32 16.77 1.01
C ALA A 53 -5.82 16.54 1.24
N LYS A 54 -5.23 17.12 2.30
CA LYS A 54 -3.83 16.88 2.67
C LYS A 54 -3.67 15.46 3.24
N GLU A 55 -4.50 15.08 4.21
CA GLU A 55 -4.45 13.75 4.83
C GLU A 55 -4.67 12.64 3.80
N LEU A 56 -5.60 12.83 2.85
CA LEU A 56 -5.80 11.88 1.74
C LEU A 56 -4.54 11.68 0.89
N ARG A 57 -3.80 12.76 0.59
CA ARG A 57 -2.53 12.65 -0.17
C ARG A 57 -1.45 11.97 0.65
N ASP A 58 -1.36 12.29 1.94
CA ASP A 58 -0.37 11.71 2.84
C ASP A 58 -0.62 10.20 3.01
N LEU A 59 -1.87 9.76 3.22
CA LEU A 59 -2.23 8.34 3.29
C LEU A 59 -1.92 7.60 1.99
N ARG A 60 -2.27 8.18 0.82
CA ARG A 60 -1.93 7.59 -0.48
C ARG A 60 -0.42 7.42 -0.66
N LYS A 61 0.36 8.41 -0.23
CA LYS A 61 1.81 8.36 -0.32
C LYS A 61 2.37 7.25 0.55
N GLU A 62 1.86 7.09 1.76
CA GLU A 62 2.29 6.03 2.67
C GLU A 62 1.90 4.64 2.16
N LEU A 63 0.69 4.49 1.62
CA LEU A 63 0.25 3.25 0.96
C LEU A 63 1.22 2.85 -0.17
N ASN A 64 1.55 3.78 -1.08
CA ASN A 64 2.54 3.55 -2.15
C ASN A 64 3.94 3.21 -1.62
N ARG A 65 4.32 3.73 -0.44
CA ARG A 65 5.61 3.42 0.18
C ARG A 65 5.64 1.99 0.67
N LEU A 66 4.56 1.54 1.32
CA LEU A 66 4.41 0.17 1.81
C LEU A 66 4.34 -0.82 0.65
N GLU A 67 3.66 -0.51 -0.46
CA GLU A 67 3.67 -1.33 -1.70
C GLU A 67 5.10 -1.57 -2.19
N ARG A 68 5.89 -0.49 -2.33
CA ARG A 68 7.30 -0.61 -2.74
C ARG A 68 8.15 -1.39 -1.73
N GLN A 69 7.78 -1.41 -0.46
CA GLN A 69 8.46 -2.21 0.55
C GLN A 69 8.11 -3.69 0.40
N LEU A 70 6.85 -4.02 0.13
CA LEU A 70 6.40 -5.37 -0.19
C LEU A 70 7.09 -5.92 -1.45
N ASP A 71 7.19 -5.12 -2.51
CA ASP A 71 7.91 -5.49 -3.73
C ASP A 71 9.36 -5.90 -3.44
N LYS A 72 10.07 -5.06 -2.67
CA LYS A 72 11.47 -5.33 -2.28
C LYS A 72 11.61 -6.55 -1.40
N LEU A 73 10.67 -6.75 -0.47
CA LEU A 73 10.67 -7.94 0.37
C LEU A 73 10.38 -9.20 -0.45
N GLY A 74 9.48 -9.13 -1.44
CA GLY A 74 9.24 -10.21 -2.40
C GLY A 74 10.46 -10.53 -3.27
N GLU A 75 11.18 -9.52 -3.76
CA GLU A 75 12.46 -9.71 -4.46
C GLU A 75 13.50 -10.37 -3.56
N ARG A 76 13.60 -9.96 -2.29
CA ARG A 76 14.52 -10.57 -1.32
C ARG A 76 14.15 -12.02 -1.02
N GLU A 77 12.88 -12.32 -0.85
CA GLU A 77 12.35 -13.67 -0.65
C GLU A 77 12.70 -14.57 -1.83
N ALA A 78 12.45 -14.12 -3.06
CA ALA A 78 12.79 -14.86 -4.27
C ALA A 78 14.31 -15.15 -4.37
N ARG A 79 15.14 -14.16 -4.02
CA ARG A 79 16.59 -14.33 -3.98
C ARG A 79 17.02 -15.34 -2.92
N LEU A 80 16.45 -15.27 -1.71
CA LEU A 80 16.73 -16.25 -0.65
C LEU A 80 16.37 -17.67 -1.09
N HIS A 81 15.22 -17.87 -1.74
CA HIS A 81 14.86 -19.17 -2.30
C HIS A 81 15.87 -19.66 -3.36
N ALA A 82 16.35 -18.79 -4.24
CA ALA A 82 17.38 -19.14 -5.20
C ALA A 82 18.71 -19.52 -4.52
N ASP A 83 19.11 -18.78 -3.48
CA ASP A 83 20.33 -19.05 -2.70
C ASP A 83 20.21 -20.37 -1.92
N MET A 84 19.02 -20.70 -1.39
CA MET A 84 18.74 -21.98 -0.73
C MET A 84 18.87 -23.15 -1.70
N ALA A 85 18.35 -23.02 -2.93
CA ALA A 85 18.49 -24.04 -3.96
C ALA A 85 19.96 -24.30 -4.31
N GLY A 86 20.81 -23.25 -4.31
CA GLY A 86 22.25 -23.37 -4.49
C GLY A 86 23.01 -23.94 -3.27
N ALA A 87 22.40 -23.95 -2.09
CA ALA A 87 23.00 -24.39 -0.82
C ALA A 87 22.53 -25.79 -0.37
N ALA A 88 21.88 -26.58 -1.22
CA ALA A 88 21.25 -27.85 -0.84
C ALA A 88 22.17 -28.87 -0.13
N GLY A 89 23.49 -28.81 -0.37
CA GLY A 89 24.48 -29.67 0.31
C GLY A 89 25.10 -29.09 1.59
N ASP A 90 24.78 -27.84 1.94
CA ASP A 90 25.31 -27.13 3.09
C ASP A 90 24.17 -26.82 4.07
N PHE A 91 23.93 -27.76 4.99
CA PHE A 91 22.84 -27.65 5.97
C PHE A 91 22.99 -26.46 6.92
N THR A 92 24.23 -26.04 7.24
CA THR A 92 24.46 -24.88 8.09
C THR A 92 24.07 -23.59 7.37
N ARG A 93 24.49 -23.43 6.12
CA ARG A 93 24.07 -22.31 5.29
C ARG A 93 22.56 -22.33 5.01
N LEU A 94 21.98 -23.50 4.76
CA LEU A 94 20.55 -23.65 4.52
C LEU A 94 19.74 -23.21 5.75
N ALA A 95 20.15 -23.58 6.96
CA ALA A 95 19.49 -23.15 8.20
C ALA A 95 19.57 -21.62 8.41
N ALA A 96 20.69 -20.99 8.06
CA ALA A 96 20.83 -19.54 8.12
C ALA A 96 19.90 -18.83 7.11
N LEU A 97 19.87 -19.31 5.86
CA LEU A 97 18.98 -18.77 4.82
C LEU A 97 17.49 -18.96 5.18
N ASP A 98 17.14 -20.09 5.77
CA ASP A 98 15.78 -20.37 6.25
C ASP A 98 15.38 -19.46 7.42
N ALA A 99 16.31 -19.11 8.31
CA ALA A 99 16.06 -18.09 9.34
C ALA A 99 15.83 -16.70 8.73
N GLU A 100 16.63 -16.30 7.74
CA GLU A 100 16.42 -15.05 7.01
C GLU A 100 15.10 -15.04 6.24
N LEU A 101 14.70 -16.17 5.66
CA LEU A 101 13.43 -16.30 4.94
C LEU A 101 12.24 -16.09 5.89
N ARG A 102 12.27 -16.67 7.09
CA ARG A 102 11.23 -16.43 8.11
C ARG A 102 11.16 -14.97 8.53
N GLU A 103 12.30 -14.31 8.68
CA GLU A 103 12.38 -12.90 9.04
C GLU A 103 11.86 -11.99 7.93
N VAL A 104 12.08 -12.34 6.65
CA VAL A 104 11.45 -11.64 5.52
C VAL A 104 9.94 -11.86 5.50
N GLY A 105 9.48 -13.09 5.75
CA GLY A 105 8.06 -13.40 5.87
C GLY A 105 7.36 -12.58 6.97
N ALA A 106 7.94 -12.52 8.17
CA ALA A 106 7.40 -11.74 9.27
C ALA A 106 7.36 -10.23 8.97
N GLN A 107 8.39 -9.71 8.28
CA GLN A 107 8.40 -8.32 7.81
C GLN A 107 7.31 -8.06 6.77
N LYS A 108 7.09 -8.99 5.84
CA LYS A 108 6.00 -8.88 4.85
C LYS A 108 4.65 -8.83 5.56
N GLU A 109 4.37 -9.77 6.46
CA GLU A 109 3.13 -9.79 7.23
C GLU A 109 2.90 -8.46 7.99
N THR A 110 3.94 -7.90 8.60
CA THR A 110 3.85 -6.60 9.29
C THR A 110 3.48 -5.46 8.33
N VAL A 111 4.15 -5.39 7.18
CA VAL A 111 3.90 -4.36 6.17
C VAL A 111 2.52 -4.52 5.53
N GLU A 112 2.07 -5.77 5.31
CA GLU A 112 0.74 -6.07 4.80
C GLU A 112 -0.36 -5.61 5.77
N LEU A 113 -0.19 -5.84 7.08
CA LEU A 113 -1.10 -5.36 8.10
C LEU A 113 -1.20 -3.83 8.10
N GLU A 114 -0.06 -3.14 8.13
CA GLU A 114 -0.03 -1.66 8.06
C GLU A 114 -0.68 -1.15 6.77
N TRP A 115 -0.43 -1.83 5.65
CA TRP A 115 -1.00 -1.47 4.37
C TRP A 115 -2.52 -1.57 4.38
N MET A 116 -3.07 -2.68 4.90
CA MET A 116 -4.52 -2.88 5.03
C MET A 116 -5.16 -1.83 5.93
N GLU A 117 -4.56 -1.53 7.09
CA GLU A 117 -5.06 -0.48 7.98
C GLU A 117 -5.13 0.90 7.30
N LEU A 118 -4.11 1.25 6.50
CA LEU A 118 -4.12 2.51 5.75
C LEU A 118 -5.14 2.49 4.61
N ALA A 119 -5.32 1.35 3.95
CA ALA A 119 -6.27 1.19 2.87
C ALA A 119 -7.72 1.30 3.38
N GLU A 120 -8.04 0.64 4.50
CA GLU A 120 -9.35 0.75 5.17
C GLU A 120 -9.65 2.19 5.60
N ARG A 121 -8.66 2.91 6.15
CA ARG A 121 -8.82 4.33 6.49
C ARG A 121 -9.10 5.22 5.28
N LEU A 122 -8.59 4.84 4.11
CA LEU A 122 -8.82 5.55 2.85
C LEU A 122 -10.19 5.22 2.25
N GLU A 123 -10.69 3.99 2.45
CA GLU A 123 -12.04 3.56 2.04
C GLU A 123 -13.15 4.07 2.93
N GLY A 124 -12.92 4.17 4.24
CA GLY A 124 -13.86 4.68 5.23
C GLY A 124 -14.12 6.20 5.15
N GLN A 125 -13.86 6.81 3.98
CA GLN A 125 -14.02 8.23 3.67
C GLN A 125 -15.30 8.52 2.89
#